data_AF-A0A3E2C5B0-F1
#
_entry.id   AF-A0A3E2C5B0-F1
#
_cell.length_a   1.000
_cell.length_b   1.000
_cell.length_c   1.000
_cell.angle_alpha   90.00
_cell.angle_beta   90.00
_cell.angle_gamma   90.00
#
_symmetry.space_group_name_H-M   'P 1'
#
loop_
_entity.id
_entity.type
_entity.pdbx_description
1 polymer ?
#
loop_
_entity_poly.entity_id
_entity_poly.type
_entity_poly.pdbx_seq_one_letter_code
_entity_poly.pdbx_strand_id
1 'polypeptide(L)'
;MEKYEVTKFKKEDSTYSKDLADYAVSFIECLTHTKGTWAGKPFKLLDWQEQIIRDLFGVVKPNGYRQFNTAYIEIPKKMGKSELAAAVALLLCCGDNEERAEVYGCAADRQQATIVFDVAADMVRMCPALNRRVKILASQKRI
;
A
#
# COMPACT_ATOMS: atom_id res chain seq x y z
N MET A 1 2.13 14.61 -6.93
CA MET A 1 3.26 14.83 -7.87
C MET A 1 2.85 15.72 -9.06
N GLU A 2 3.69 16.69 -9.49
CA GLU A 2 3.38 17.63 -10.58
C GLU A 2 3.62 17.07 -12.01
N LYS A 3 4.59 16.14 -12.17
CA LYS A 3 4.90 15.49 -13.45
C LYS A 3 5.16 14.01 -13.23
N TYR A 4 4.22 13.18 -13.66
CA TYR A 4 4.37 11.72 -13.68
C TYR A 4 4.94 11.28 -15.04
N GLU A 5 5.96 10.43 -15.01
CA GLU A 5 6.41 9.68 -16.20
C GLU A 5 6.15 8.20 -15.98
N VAL A 6 5.48 7.56 -16.95
CA VAL A 6 5.16 6.14 -16.88
C VAL A 6 6.44 5.32 -16.94
N THR A 7 6.55 4.29 -16.10
CA THR A 7 7.71 3.40 -16.10
C THR A 7 8.06 2.83 -17.48
N LYS A 8 9.36 2.82 -17.79
CA LYS A 8 9.93 2.19 -18.99
C LYS A 8 9.67 0.68 -19.08
N PHE A 9 9.26 0.04 -17.98
CA PHE A 9 8.93 -1.38 -17.93
C PHE A 9 7.50 -1.69 -18.42
N LYS A 10 6.72 -0.68 -18.82
CA LYS A 10 5.42 -0.88 -19.48
C LYS A 10 5.62 -1.60 -20.82
N LYS A 11 4.85 -2.67 -21.04
CA LYS A 11 4.80 -3.38 -22.32
C LYS A 11 4.09 -2.53 -23.37
N GLU A 12 4.35 -2.82 -24.64
CA GLU A 12 3.77 -2.11 -25.77
C GLU A 12 2.23 -2.20 -25.78
N ASP A 13 1.69 -3.38 -25.45
CA ASP A 13 0.25 -3.67 -25.41
C ASP A 13 -0.46 -3.12 -24.15
N SER A 14 0.31 -2.72 -23.13
CA SER A 14 -0.24 -2.25 -21.86
C SER A 14 -0.45 -0.73 -21.86
N THR A 15 -1.44 -0.26 -21.13
CA THR A 15 -1.81 1.16 -21.06
C THR A 15 -1.66 1.68 -19.63
N TYR A 16 -1.49 3.00 -19.50
CA TYR A 16 -1.55 3.66 -18.20
C TYR A 16 -2.96 4.19 -17.96
N SER A 17 -3.58 3.72 -16.89
CA SER A 17 -4.86 4.21 -16.38
C SER A 17 -4.61 5.19 -15.24
N LYS A 18 -4.86 6.49 -15.51
CA LYS A 18 -4.74 7.53 -14.51
C LYS A 18 -5.74 7.33 -13.37
N ASP A 19 -6.96 6.90 -13.67
CA ASP A 19 -8.03 6.74 -12.68
C ASP A 19 -7.69 5.64 -11.65
N LEU A 20 -7.15 4.51 -12.12
CA LEU A 20 -6.71 3.42 -11.21
C LEU A 20 -5.52 3.85 -10.35
N ALA A 21 -4.58 4.59 -10.95
CA ALA A 21 -3.44 5.12 -10.23
C ALA A 21 -3.86 6.16 -9.16
N ASP A 22 -4.72 7.10 -9.53
CA ASP A 22 -5.23 8.14 -8.63
C ASP A 22 -6.08 7.55 -7.51
N TYR A 23 -6.85 6.49 -7.79
CA TYR A 23 -7.58 5.75 -6.77
C TYR A 23 -6.64 5.13 -5.74
N ALA A 24 -5.59 4.42 -6.19
CA ALA A 24 -4.61 3.81 -5.30
C ALA A 24 -3.87 4.85 -4.44
N VAL A 25 -3.44 5.96 -5.05
CA VAL A 25 -2.81 7.08 -4.34
C VAL A 25 -3.78 7.69 -3.33
N SER A 26 -5.01 8.00 -3.74
CA SER A 26 -6.01 8.61 -2.86
C SER A 26 -6.36 7.71 -1.68
N PHE A 27 -6.49 6.41 -1.90
CA PHE A 27 -6.72 5.44 -0.81
C PHE A 27 -5.61 5.52 0.24
N ILE A 28 -4.35 5.50 -0.18
CA ILE A 28 -3.21 5.56 0.73
C ILE A 28 -3.17 6.90 1.47
N GLU A 29 -3.44 8.01 0.78
CA GLU A 29 -3.45 9.35 1.39
C GLU A 29 -4.63 9.59 2.34
N CYS A 30 -5.67 8.75 2.30
CA CYS A 30 -6.73 8.72 3.33
C CYS A 30 -6.29 8.03 4.63
N LEU A 31 -5.14 7.34 4.64
CA LEU A 31 -4.55 6.78 5.84
C LEU A 31 -3.72 7.84 6.57
N THR A 32 -3.30 7.52 7.80
CA THR A 32 -2.51 8.41 8.64
C THR A 32 -1.18 7.78 9.04
N HIS A 33 -0.17 8.62 9.23
CA HIS A 33 1.06 8.20 9.88
C HIS A 33 0.77 7.71 11.30
N THR A 34 1.45 6.64 11.70
CA THR A 34 1.20 5.94 12.98
C THR A 34 2.25 6.25 14.05
N LYS A 35 3.42 6.77 13.68
CA LYS A 35 4.59 6.87 14.56
C LYS A 35 5.23 8.25 14.57
N GLY A 36 5.89 8.54 15.70
CA GLY A 36 6.75 9.71 15.88
C GLY A 36 6.00 11.04 15.79
N THR A 37 6.72 12.09 15.37
CA THR A 37 6.20 13.46 15.24
C THR A 37 5.12 13.62 14.17
N TRP A 38 4.93 12.61 13.33
CA TRP A 38 3.94 12.59 12.25
C TRP A 38 2.67 11.84 12.64
N ALA A 39 2.62 11.19 13.79
CA ALA A 39 1.45 10.43 14.23
C ALA A 39 0.15 11.24 14.14
N GLY A 40 -0.87 10.65 13.52
CA GLY A 40 -2.18 11.28 13.29
C GLY A 40 -2.24 12.26 12.11
N LYS A 41 -1.12 12.59 11.47
CA LYS A 41 -1.12 13.40 10.24
C LYS A 41 -1.45 12.53 9.01
N PRO A 42 -2.06 13.11 7.96
CA PRO A 42 -2.32 12.39 6.71
C PRO A 42 -1.04 11.79 6.13
N PHE A 43 -1.11 10.56 5.65
CA PHE A 43 0.02 9.89 5.00
C PHE A 43 0.17 10.37 3.56
N LYS A 44 0.75 11.56 3.39
CA LYS A 44 1.08 12.10 2.06
C LYS A 44 2.27 11.36 1.48
N LEU A 45 2.07 10.76 0.31
CA LEU A 45 3.14 10.03 -0.37
C LEU A 45 4.20 11.02 -0.85
N LEU A 46 5.47 10.67 -0.60
CA LEU A 46 6.58 11.37 -1.25
C LEU A 46 6.55 11.05 -2.75
N ASP A 47 7.07 11.94 -3.61
CA ASP A 47 7.01 11.75 -5.07
C ASP A 47 7.53 10.39 -5.53
N TRP A 48 8.60 9.87 -4.91
CA TRP A 48 9.14 8.54 -5.22
C TRP A 48 8.23 7.38 -4.76
N GLN A 49 7.49 7.56 -3.66
CA GLN A 49 6.51 6.58 -3.19
C GLN A 49 5.29 6.60 -4.12
N GLU A 50 4.84 7.80 -4.48
CA GLU A 50 3.74 7.99 -5.43
C GLU A 50 4.08 7.38 -6.79
N GLN A 51 5.31 7.54 -7.29
CA GLN A 51 5.80 6.89 -8.52
C GLN A 51 5.63 5.37 -8.46
N ILE A 52 6.08 4.72 -7.37
CA ILE A 52 5.94 3.27 -7.18
C ILE A 52 4.47 2.87 -7.23
N ILE A 53 3.60 3.56 -6.49
CA ILE A 53 2.17 3.23 -6.44
C ILE A 53 1.52 3.41 -7.82
N ARG A 54 1.81 4.52 -8.51
CA ARG A 54 1.28 4.78 -9.86
C ARG A 54 1.74 3.76 -10.87
N ASP A 55 3.00 3.34 -10.83
CA ASP A 55 3.53 2.31 -11.72
C ASP A 55 2.87 0.96 -11.47
N LEU A 56 2.71 0.55 -10.21
CA LEU A 56 2.15 -0.76 -9.86
C LEU A 56 0.64 -0.86 -10.10
N PHE A 57 -0.12 0.19 -9.77
CA PHE A 57 -1.58 0.17 -9.81
C PHE A 57 -2.16 0.84 -11.06
N GLY A 58 -1.39 1.67 -11.76
CA GLY A 58 -1.83 2.39 -12.95
C GLY A 58 -1.55 1.67 -14.27
N VAL A 59 -0.53 0.80 -14.34
CA VAL A 59 -0.19 0.12 -15.58
C VAL A 59 -0.99 -1.18 -15.73
N VAL A 60 -1.84 -1.24 -16.76
CA VAL A 60 -2.79 -2.33 -16.99
C VAL A 60 -2.63 -2.95 -18.38
N LYS A 61 -2.90 -4.26 -18.46
CA LYS A 61 -2.96 -5.03 -19.70
C LYS A 61 -4.29 -4.76 -20.42
N PRO A 62 -4.43 -5.13 -21.72
CA PRO A 62 -5.69 -4.99 -22.45
C PRO A 62 -6.90 -5.67 -21.80
N ASN A 63 -6.66 -6.72 -21.00
CA ASN A 63 -7.71 -7.44 -20.29
C ASN A 63 -8.14 -6.77 -18.97
N GLY A 64 -7.64 -5.57 -18.67
CA GLY A 64 -7.99 -4.78 -17.48
C GLY A 64 -7.21 -5.14 -16.21
N TYR A 65 -6.40 -6.20 -16.22
CA TYR A 65 -5.59 -6.58 -15.06
C TYR A 65 -4.28 -5.78 -15.01
N ARG A 66 -3.72 -5.61 -13.82
CA ARG A 66 -2.39 -5.02 -13.63
C ARG A 66 -1.33 -5.74 -14.46
N GLN A 67 -0.40 -4.97 -15.01
CA GLN A 67 0.77 -5.53 -15.69
C GLN A 67 1.75 -6.15 -14.70
N PHE A 68 2.03 -5.44 -13.60
CA PHE A 68 3.01 -5.84 -12.60
C PHE A 68 2.34 -6.64 -11.49
N ASN A 69 2.70 -7.92 -11.41
CA ASN A 69 2.29 -8.81 -10.33
C ASN A 69 3.39 -8.95 -9.25
N THR A 70 4.61 -8.52 -9.56
CA THR A 70 5.78 -8.59 -8.68
C THR A 70 6.54 -7.28 -8.76
N ALA A 71 6.89 -6.74 -7.60
CA ALA A 71 7.70 -5.55 -7.45
C ALA A 71 8.89 -5.84 -6.53
N TYR A 72 10.09 -5.45 -6.95
CA TYR A 72 11.29 -5.46 -6.11
C TYR A 72 11.72 -4.03 -5.86
N ILE A 73 11.79 -3.64 -4.58
CA ILE A 73 12.03 -2.25 -4.19
C ILE A 73 13.03 -2.24 -3.04
N GLU A 74 14.15 -1.56 -3.23
CA GLU A 74 15.15 -1.35 -2.20
C GLU A 74 14.95 0.01 -1.55
N ILE A 75 14.59 0.01 -0.28
CA ILE A 75 14.33 1.24 0.48
C ILE A 75 15.26 1.28 1.69
N PRO A 76 16.09 2.33 1.86
CA PRO A 76 17.00 2.43 2.99
C PRO A 76 16.25 2.64 4.31
N LYS A 77 16.97 2.44 5.42
CA LYS A 77 16.39 2.60 6.77
C LYS A 77 15.88 4.03 6.97
N LYS A 78 14.79 4.16 7.73
CA LYS A 78 14.12 5.42 8.09
C LYS A 78 13.40 6.17 6.94
N MET A 79 13.18 5.53 5.79
CA MET A 79 12.40 6.11 4.67
C MET A 79 10.94 5.64 4.60
N GLY A 80 10.32 5.33 5.74
CA GLY A 80 8.89 4.98 5.78
C GLY A 80 8.50 3.66 5.08
N LYS A 81 9.45 2.75 4.84
CA LYS A 81 9.19 1.47 4.13
C LYS A 81 8.07 0.63 4.74
N SER A 82 7.99 0.60 6.08
CA SER A 82 7.01 -0.22 6.81
C SER A 82 5.62 0.43 6.76
N GLU A 83 5.55 1.76 6.71
CA GLU A 83 4.30 2.50 6.53
C GLU A 83 3.77 2.32 5.11
N LEU A 84 4.65 2.43 4.10
CA LEU A 84 4.27 2.17 2.72
C LEU A 84 3.79 0.72 2.53
N ALA A 85 4.50 -0.27 3.07
CA ALA A 85 4.10 -1.67 3.00
C ALA A 85 2.74 -1.93 3.66
N ALA A 86 2.48 -1.33 4.83
CA ALA A 86 1.20 -1.43 5.52
C ALA A 86 0.05 -0.80 4.71
N ALA A 87 0.29 0.37 4.11
CA ALA A 87 -0.70 1.04 3.28
C ALA A 87 -1.03 0.24 2.01
N VAL A 88 -0.04 -0.33 1.34
CA VAL A 88 -0.24 -1.24 0.19
C VAL A 88 -1.01 -2.48 0.60
N ALA A 89 -0.70 -3.08 1.76
CA ALA A 89 -1.43 -4.25 2.26
C ALA A 89 -2.91 -3.93 2.52
N LEU A 90 -3.20 -2.76 3.10
CA LEU A 90 -4.59 -2.30 3.32
C LEU A 90 -5.31 -1.99 2.00
N LEU A 91 -4.64 -1.40 1.03
CA LEU A 91 -5.20 -1.17 -0.30
C LEU A 91 -5.59 -2.50 -0.95
N LEU A 92 -4.68 -3.47 -0.99
CA LEU A 92 -4.96 -4.79 -1.57
C LEU A 92 -6.08 -5.53 -0.82
N CYS A 93 -6.13 -5.41 0.50
CA CYS A 93 -7.12 -6.12 1.32
C CYS A 93 -8.52 -5.46 1.28
N CYS A 94 -8.60 -4.13 1.24
CA CYS A 94 -9.86 -3.40 1.46
C CYS A 94 -10.29 -2.51 0.29
N GLY A 95 -9.34 -2.10 -0.58
CA GLY A 95 -9.58 -1.13 -1.64
C GLY A 95 -9.53 -1.69 -3.06
N ASP A 96 -8.97 -2.89 -3.25
CA ASP A 96 -8.65 -3.42 -4.58
C ASP A 96 -9.80 -4.16 -5.30
N ASN A 97 -10.99 -4.15 -4.69
CA ASN A 97 -12.22 -4.77 -5.21
C ASN A 97 -12.08 -6.28 -5.54
N GLU A 98 -11.16 -6.98 -4.86
CA GLU A 98 -10.99 -8.42 -4.94
C GLU A 98 -11.81 -9.11 -3.85
N GLU A 99 -12.71 -10.01 -4.24
CA GLU A 99 -13.51 -10.77 -3.28
C GLU A 99 -12.64 -11.78 -2.53
N ARG A 100 -12.75 -11.79 -1.19
CA ARG A 100 -11.97 -12.70 -0.32
C ARG A 100 -10.44 -12.56 -0.50
N ALA A 101 -9.98 -11.33 -0.74
CA ALA A 101 -8.54 -11.04 -0.85
C ALA A 101 -7.77 -11.53 0.39
N GLU A 102 -6.72 -12.30 0.16
CA GLU A 102 -5.78 -12.72 1.19
C GLU A 102 -4.44 -12.01 1.00
N VAL A 103 -4.04 -11.21 2.00
CA VAL A 103 -2.80 -10.44 1.96
C VAL A 103 -1.87 -10.90 3.09
N TYR A 104 -0.70 -11.40 2.71
CA TYR A 104 0.26 -12.00 3.63
C TYR A 104 1.49 -11.12 3.80
N GLY A 105 1.84 -10.81 5.06
CA GLY A 105 3.08 -10.12 5.41
C GLY A 105 4.17 -11.11 5.80
N CYS A 106 5.21 -11.23 4.98
CA CYS A 106 6.34 -12.12 5.22
C CYS A 106 7.61 -11.33 5.57
N ALA A 107 8.39 -11.82 6.53
CA ALA A 107 9.68 -11.26 6.90
C ALA A 107 10.62 -12.37 7.40
N ALA A 108 11.90 -12.04 7.58
CA ALA A 108 12.91 -12.98 8.08
C ALA A 108 12.60 -13.51 9.49
N ASP A 109 11.89 -12.72 10.30
CA ASP A 109 11.42 -13.14 11.61
C ASP A 109 10.01 -12.59 11.90
N ARG A 110 9.34 -13.21 12.88
CA ARG A 110 7.98 -12.83 13.29
C ARG A 110 7.91 -11.40 13.83
N GLN A 111 8.95 -10.90 14.50
CA GLN A 111 8.94 -9.55 15.06
C GLN A 111 8.92 -8.51 13.94
N GLN A 112 9.70 -8.72 12.88
CA GLN A 112 9.69 -7.85 11.69
C GLN A 112 8.34 -7.89 10.97
N ALA A 113 7.73 -9.07 10.81
CA ALA A 113 6.40 -9.18 10.23
C ALA A 113 5.35 -8.44 11.08
N THR A 114 5.48 -8.55 12.41
CA THR A 114 4.59 -7.87 13.37
C THR A 114 4.66 -6.35 13.23
N ILE A 115 5.81 -5.77 12.89
CA ILE A 115 5.94 -4.31 12.69
C ILE A 115 5.00 -3.80 11.61
N VAL A 116 4.88 -4.49 10.48
CA VAL A 116 4.00 -4.06 9.38
C VAL A 116 2.54 -4.25 9.76
N PHE A 117 2.22 -5.38 10.42
CA PHE A 117 0.87 -5.65 10.92
C PHE A 117 0.39 -4.59 11.92
N ASP A 118 1.22 -4.25 12.91
CA ASP A 118 0.88 -3.26 13.93
C ASP A 118 0.64 -1.88 13.29
N VAL A 119 1.47 -1.48 12.32
CA VAL A 119 1.28 -0.23 11.57
C VAL A 119 -0.04 -0.25 10.80
N ALA A 120 -0.37 -1.36 10.11
CA ALA A 120 -1.64 -1.48 9.40
C ALA A 120 -2.84 -1.44 10.37
N ALA A 121 -2.75 -2.13 11.50
CA ALA A 121 -3.77 -2.12 12.54
C ALA A 121 -3.99 -0.72 13.11
N ASP A 122 -2.93 0.05 13.35
CA ASP A 122 -3.03 1.43 13.83
C ASP A 122 -3.62 2.37 12.78
N MET A 123 -3.25 2.21 11.49
CA MET A 123 -3.88 2.94 10.38
C MET A 123 -5.40 2.68 10.32
N VAL A 124 -5.82 1.41 10.49
CA VAL A 124 -7.23 1.04 10.56
C VAL A 124 -7.93 1.71 11.76
N ARG A 125 -7.32 1.67 12.96
CA ARG A 125 -7.90 2.31 14.17
C ARG A 125 -8.08 3.81 13.99
N MET A 126 -7.14 4.48 13.33
CA MET A 126 -7.17 5.92 13.09
C MET A 126 -8.06 6.34 11.92
N CYS A 127 -8.44 5.41 11.03
CA CYS A 127 -9.33 5.68 9.91
C CYS A 127 -10.78 5.27 10.25
N PRO A 128 -11.71 6.21 10.51
CA PRO A 128 -13.07 5.86 10.92
C PRO A 128 -13.82 4.98 9.92
N ALA A 129 -13.52 5.12 8.63
CA ALA A 129 -14.13 4.30 7.58
C ALA A 129 -13.68 2.84 7.63
N LEU A 130 -12.39 2.59 7.87
CA LEU A 130 -11.84 1.23 7.99
C LEU A 130 -12.17 0.62 9.36
N ASN A 131 -12.08 1.40 10.44
CA ASN A 131 -12.34 0.91 11.80
C ASN A 131 -13.76 0.31 11.97
N ARG A 132 -14.75 0.86 11.24
CA ARG A 132 -16.12 0.31 11.24
C ARG A 132 -16.30 -0.98 10.44
N ARG A 133 -15.35 -1.32 9.56
CA ARG A 133 -15.48 -2.41 8.57
C ARG A 133 -14.47 -3.54 8.79
N VAL A 134 -13.34 -3.24 9.42
CA VAL A 134 -12.23 -4.16 9.60
C VAL A 134 -12.16 -4.57 11.06
N LYS A 135 -12.22 -5.88 11.31
CA LYS A 135 -11.97 -6.45 12.64
C LYS A 135 -10.50 -6.82 12.77
N ILE A 136 -9.78 -6.12 13.64
CA ILE A 136 -8.38 -6.41 13.92
C ILE A 136 -8.30 -7.60 14.88
N LEU A 137 -7.71 -8.71 14.44
CA LEU A 137 -7.45 -9.88 15.27
C LEU A 137 -5.95 -9.95 15.56
N ALA A 138 -5.56 -9.57 16.79
CA ALA A 138 -4.18 -9.75 17.21
C ALA A 138 -3.88 -11.25 17.36
N SER A 139 -2.78 -11.70 16.74
CA SER A 139 -2.29 -13.06 16.93
C SER A 139 -2.01 -13.31 18.42
N GLN A 140 -2.66 -14.31 18.99
CA GLN A 140 -2.28 -14.82 20.31
C GLN A 140 -0.84 -15.32 20.18
N LYS A 141 0.09 -14.69 20.88
CA LYS A 141 1.54 -14.92 20.77
C LYS A 141 1.96 -16.27 21.39
N ARG A 142 1.23 -17.34 21.11
CA ARG A 142 1.47 -18.70 21.59
C ARG A 142 1.65 -19.61 20.38
N ILE A 143 2.74 -20.37 20.38
CA ILE A 143 2.91 -21.60 19.61
C ILE A 143 2.48 -22.73 20.54
#